data_AF-A0AAD8AB74-F1
#
_entry.id   AF-A0AAD8AB74-F1
#
_cell.length_a   1.000
_cell.length_b   1.000
_cell.length_c   1.000
_cell.angle_alpha   90.00
_cell.angle_beta   90.00
_cell.angle_gamma   90.00
#
_symmetry.space_group_name_H-M   'P 1'
#
loop_
_entity.id
_entity.type
_entity.pdbx_description
1 polymer ?
#
loop_
_entity_poly.entity_id
_entity_poly.type
_entity_poly.pdbx_seq_one_letter_code
_entity_poly.pdbx_strand_id
1 'polypeptide(L)'
;MEYSGKTKSSSKNSKDRILKKLTSSMKENRFLPMDENLNLQAINFPGNVPANIMFPEELNRYLQDQIKTLTQENGQLRRSLEECESELQEHIEKENRPSPSSTVLSGASNRVSQLACGKIKELSKRVRDLTAEMEFYKSKYSGAERKLADFTREIQHESNSTTRQQDELEEEKRNNQIQTLTEKLNAANIKLCECRNQCQQLRLDLKMAQKVLSSEVGENVSIHSITTGNSNWRGRAQQIIGLQQKVAELQNRLKEQSASTEHESKRLASMKQMEKERREAQDRVENELKESVTQLDACKKKLEAARVRNKTLETQIINLKNRLSAMLDKSQHDDQLIATLTEQLNLHEKKRMEQDEMQQKTSKKLEQELTQEKTRTAELQTLLTQRDSRINQLERRLQSESTELQWVPHRLRSSGSRESESSQRSSGRNNKAVHSSNDLQTYLVLNKAVEAERLKLSELLAITNSRLDEQRRKAQDAQESLMSERKKCARLEVKVSRLELDKKPLSYRQTKLAGKELTIREEVADKIELLEEQVCLLRAQLQTVKQEREEDLKHYIQLLEQSHKIFLSSNNENNQENLLKL
;
A
#
# COMPACT_ATOMS: atom_id res chain seq x y z
N MET A 1 -10.11 -43.39 18.08
CA MET A 1 -8.68 -43.52 17.77
C MET A 1 -7.90 -42.85 18.89
N GLU A 2 -7.31 -43.65 19.77
CA GLU A 2 -6.21 -43.19 20.63
C GLU A 2 -4.94 -43.07 19.77
N TYR A 3 -4.03 -42.13 20.08
CA TYR A 3 -2.57 -42.33 20.21
C TYR A 3 -1.81 -40.99 20.25
N SER A 4 -0.59 -41.05 20.81
CA SER A 4 0.48 -40.03 20.75
C SER A 4 0.39 -38.83 21.70
N GLY A 5 1.15 -38.90 22.80
CA GLY A 5 1.29 -37.80 23.77
C GLY A 5 2.38 -37.96 24.84
N LYS A 6 3.39 -38.84 24.65
CA LYS A 6 4.41 -39.15 25.67
C LYS A 6 5.82 -39.41 25.09
N THR A 7 6.54 -38.37 24.65
CA THR A 7 7.96 -38.51 24.21
C THR A 7 8.93 -37.41 24.67
N LYS A 8 8.47 -36.20 25.03
CA LYS A 8 9.39 -35.07 25.33
C LYS A 8 10.03 -35.06 26.73
N SER A 9 9.52 -35.81 27.71
CA SER A 9 10.08 -35.83 29.08
C SER A 9 11.29 -36.76 29.25
N SER A 10 11.37 -37.86 28.50
CA SER A 10 12.42 -38.87 28.65
C SER A 10 13.81 -38.36 28.23
N SER A 11 13.88 -37.55 27.17
CA SER A 11 15.16 -37.08 26.62
C SER A 11 15.94 -36.13 27.54
N LYS A 12 15.27 -35.33 28.40
CA LYS A 12 15.95 -34.44 29.36
C LYS A 12 16.60 -35.23 30.50
N ASN A 13 15.85 -36.16 31.13
CA ASN A 13 16.37 -37.00 32.21
C ASN A 13 17.55 -37.89 31.77
N SER A 14 17.62 -38.29 30.50
CA SER A 14 18.77 -39.02 29.96
C SER A 14 20.05 -38.17 29.94
N LYS A 15 19.97 -36.92 29.48
CA LYS A 15 21.13 -36.00 29.40
C LYS A 15 21.69 -35.65 30.78
N ASP A 16 20.83 -35.37 31.77
CA ASP A 16 21.27 -35.07 33.13
C ASP A 16 21.91 -36.27 33.83
N ARG A 17 21.44 -37.51 33.54
CA ARG A 17 22.09 -38.74 34.02
C ARG A 17 23.49 -38.92 33.42
N ILE A 18 23.66 -38.60 32.15
CA ILE A 18 24.96 -38.67 31.45
C ILE A 18 25.94 -37.64 32.03
N LEU A 19 25.51 -36.39 32.23
CA LEU A 19 26.35 -35.36 32.88
C LEU A 19 26.78 -35.76 34.30
N LYS A 20 25.86 -36.31 35.12
CA LYS A 20 26.21 -36.83 36.46
C LYS A 20 27.19 -38.00 36.40
N LYS A 21 27.08 -38.89 35.41
CA LYS A 21 28.02 -40.02 35.26
C LYS A 21 29.42 -39.56 34.83
N LEU A 22 29.52 -38.59 33.92
CA LEU A 22 30.79 -37.95 33.53
C LEU A 22 31.45 -37.21 34.70
N THR A 23 30.69 -36.41 35.45
CA THR A 23 31.22 -35.65 36.60
C THR A 23 31.62 -36.51 37.80
N SER A 24 30.96 -37.64 38.04
CA SER A 24 31.46 -38.66 38.99
C SER A 24 32.72 -39.35 38.49
N SER A 25 32.77 -39.75 37.21
CA SER A 25 33.95 -40.41 36.62
C SER A 25 35.22 -39.53 36.64
N MET A 26 35.06 -38.21 36.51
CA MET A 26 36.17 -37.24 36.67
C MET A 26 36.59 -37.02 38.15
N LYS A 27 35.79 -37.44 39.13
CA LYS A 27 36.17 -37.39 40.55
C LYS A 27 36.86 -38.66 41.02
N GLU A 28 36.49 -39.82 40.47
CA GLU A 28 37.09 -41.12 40.83
C GLU A 28 38.54 -41.28 40.34
N ASN A 29 38.92 -40.64 39.22
CA ASN A 29 40.28 -40.72 38.67
C ASN A 29 41.32 -39.77 39.33
N ARG A 30 40.98 -39.06 40.41
CA ARG A 30 41.86 -38.01 40.99
C ARG A 30 42.83 -38.47 42.07
N PHE A 31 42.89 -39.77 42.39
CA PHE A 31 43.83 -40.27 43.40
C PHE A 31 44.41 -41.64 43.05
N LEU A 32 45.43 -41.64 42.19
CA LEU A 32 46.42 -42.71 42.10
C LEU A 32 47.72 -42.22 42.73
N PRO A 33 48.07 -42.63 43.96
CA PRO A 33 49.42 -42.42 44.48
C PRO A 33 50.37 -43.34 43.71
N MET A 34 51.07 -42.79 42.72
CA MET A 34 52.27 -43.40 42.16
C MET A 34 53.45 -42.96 43.02
N ASP A 35 54.13 -43.92 43.65
CA ASP A 35 55.33 -43.65 44.44
C ASP A 35 56.37 -42.89 43.60
N GLU A 36 56.91 -41.79 44.14
CA GLU A 36 57.85 -40.91 43.42
C GLU A 36 59.22 -41.56 43.12
N ASN A 37 59.43 -42.80 43.54
CA ASN A 37 60.56 -43.63 43.18
C ASN A 37 60.11 -44.87 42.40
N LEU A 38 59.91 -44.74 41.09
CA LEU A 38 60.15 -45.89 40.20
C LEU A 38 61.63 -46.26 40.33
N ASN A 39 61.91 -47.25 41.19
CA ASN A 39 63.25 -47.66 41.56
C ASN A 39 63.94 -48.43 40.42
N LEU A 40 64.27 -47.71 39.34
CA LEU A 40 64.89 -48.24 38.11
C LEU A 40 66.31 -48.79 38.36
N GLN A 41 66.90 -48.56 39.54
CA GLN A 41 68.13 -49.21 39.99
C GLN A 41 67.92 -50.67 40.46
N ALA A 42 66.66 -51.11 40.67
CA ALA A 42 66.33 -52.43 41.22
C ALA A 42 65.82 -53.46 40.19
N ILE A 43 65.94 -53.19 38.89
CA ILE A 43 65.62 -54.16 37.83
C ILE A 43 66.86 -55.02 37.54
N ASN A 44 67.03 -56.09 38.32
CA ASN A 44 68.08 -57.07 38.09
C ASN A 44 67.72 -57.95 36.88
N PHE A 45 68.36 -57.74 35.73
CA PHE A 45 68.23 -58.62 34.56
C PHE A 45 68.93 -59.96 34.84
N PRO A 46 68.25 -61.10 34.73
CA PRO A 46 68.87 -62.40 34.97
C PRO A 46 69.67 -62.87 33.74
N GLY A 47 71.00 -62.95 33.87
CA GLY A 47 71.88 -63.88 33.15
C GLY A 47 72.05 -63.69 31.62
N ASN A 48 73.27 -63.34 31.21
CA ASN A 48 73.82 -63.51 29.85
C ASN A 48 72.93 -63.06 28.67
N VAL A 49 73.00 -61.76 28.34
CA VAL A 49 72.70 -61.26 26.99
C VAL A 49 74.02 -60.93 26.28
N PRO A 50 74.25 -61.36 25.02
CA PRO A 50 75.52 -61.14 24.32
C PRO A 50 75.87 -59.66 24.14
N ALA A 51 77.14 -59.30 24.33
CA ALA A 51 77.67 -57.94 24.24
C ALA A 51 77.59 -57.26 22.85
N ASN A 52 76.91 -57.89 21.87
CA ASN A 52 76.66 -57.34 20.53
C ASN A 52 75.21 -56.85 20.33
N ILE A 53 74.41 -56.80 21.41
CA ILE A 53 73.11 -56.12 21.46
C ILE A 53 73.02 -55.33 22.78
N MET A 54 73.97 -54.41 22.98
CA MET A 54 73.90 -53.42 24.06
C MET A 54 73.84 -52.03 23.44
N PHE A 55 72.83 -51.26 23.85
CA PHE A 55 72.63 -49.88 23.43
C PHE A 55 73.87 -49.04 23.74
N PRO A 56 74.30 -48.11 22.87
CA PRO A 56 75.45 -47.25 23.15
C PRO A 56 75.32 -46.59 24.52
N GLU A 57 76.34 -46.70 25.38
CA GLU A 57 76.30 -46.13 26.74
C GLU A 57 76.03 -44.62 26.71
N GLU A 58 76.46 -43.95 25.66
CA GLU A 58 76.20 -42.52 25.40
C GLU A 58 74.71 -42.24 25.16
N LEU A 59 74.00 -43.12 24.43
CA LEU A 59 72.56 -43.04 24.21
C LEU A 59 71.79 -43.38 25.50
N ASN A 60 72.24 -44.40 26.25
CA ASN A 60 71.65 -44.74 27.54
C ASN A 60 71.79 -43.58 28.54
N ARG A 61 72.98 -42.95 28.63
CA ARG A 61 73.23 -41.75 29.44
C ARG A 61 72.37 -40.58 28.97
N TYR A 62 72.27 -40.33 27.67
CA TYR A 62 71.43 -39.26 27.12
C TYR A 62 69.94 -39.47 27.47
N LEU A 63 69.43 -40.70 27.33
CA LEU A 63 68.06 -41.03 27.72
C LEU A 63 67.84 -40.91 29.23
N GLN A 64 68.80 -41.29 30.06
CA GLN A 64 68.73 -41.11 31.52
C GLN A 64 68.71 -39.64 31.92
N ASP A 65 69.55 -38.79 31.30
CA ASP A 65 69.55 -37.35 31.58
C ASP A 65 68.28 -36.68 31.04
N GLN A 66 67.79 -37.07 29.86
CA GLN A 66 66.50 -36.60 29.33
C GLN A 66 65.33 -37.00 30.24
N ILE A 67 65.34 -38.21 30.81
CA ILE A 67 64.35 -38.63 31.82
C ILE A 67 64.45 -37.75 33.07
N LYS A 68 65.66 -37.50 33.61
CA LYS A 68 65.84 -36.61 34.78
C LYS A 68 65.30 -35.21 34.50
N THR A 69 65.62 -34.60 33.36
CA THR A 69 65.13 -33.27 32.98
C THR A 69 63.60 -33.26 32.87
N LEU A 70 63.00 -34.22 32.17
CA LEU A 70 61.54 -34.32 32.06
C LEU A 70 60.86 -34.57 33.42
N THR A 71 61.46 -35.36 34.32
CA THR A 71 60.96 -35.54 35.69
C THR A 71 61.04 -34.24 36.49
N GLN A 72 62.14 -33.48 36.37
CA GLN A 72 62.32 -32.19 37.03
C GLN A 72 61.32 -31.14 36.51
N GLU A 73 61.09 -31.08 35.20
CA GLU A 73 60.10 -30.20 34.57
C GLU A 73 58.67 -30.55 35.00
N ASN A 74 58.29 -31.84 34.98
CA ASN A 74 56.99 -32.29 35.50
C ASN A 74 56.81 -31.95 36.99
N GLY A 75 57.87 -32.06 37.80
CA GLY A 75 57.87 -31.67 39.21
C GLY A 75 57.81 -30.15 39.44
N GLN A 76 58.15 -29.32 38.46
CA GLN A 76 57.91 -27.87 38.50
C GLN A 76 56.47 -27.53 38.10
N LEU A 77 55.98 -28.13 37.00
CA LEU A 77 54.62 -27.93 36.51
C LEU A 77 53.55 -28.35 37.54
N ARG A 78 53.78 -29.44 38.28
CA ARG A 78 52.88 -29.88 39.37
C ARG A 78 52.79 -28.87 40.52
N ARG A 79 53.92 -28.29 40.95
CA ARG A 79 53.93 -27.27 42.00
C ARG A 79 53.23 -25.98 41.57
N SER A 80 53.45 -25.53 40.34
CA SER A 80 52.73 -24.37 39.79
C SER A 80 51.22 -24.63 39.67
N LEU A 81 50.81 -25.87 39.39
CA LEU A 81 49.39 -26.24 39.41
C LEU A 81 48.81 -26.21 40.84
N GLU A 82 49.52 -26.76 41.83
CA GLU A 82 49.10 -26.74 43.25
C GLU A 82 49.01 -25.31 43.81
N GLU A 83 49.93 -24.41 43.41
CA GLU A 83 49.87 -22.98 43.73
C GLU A 83 48.60 -22.34 43.13
N CYS A 84 48.33 -22.53 41.83
CA CYS A 84 47.12 -21.99 41.20
C CYS A 84 45.81 -22.61 41.74
N GLU A 85 45.80 -23.89 42.10
CA GLU A 85 44.63 -24.52 42.75
C GLU A 85 44.43 -23.96 44.17
N SER A 86 45.51 -23.68 44.90
CA SER A 86 45.45 -23.05 46.23
C SER A 86 44.94 -21.61 46.17
N GLU A 87 45.42 -20.79 45.22
CA GLU A 87 44.92 -19.44 44.97
C GLU A 87 43.43 -19.44 44.61
N LEU A 88 43.01 -20.35 43.72
CA LEU A 88 41.61 -20.50 43.33
C LEU A 88 40.74 -20.89 44.52
N GLN A 89 41.21 -21.78 45.39
CA GLN A 89 40.48 -22.19 46.59
C GLN A 89 40.41 -21.06 47.63
N GLU A 90 41.48 -20.28 47.81
CA GLU A 90 41.46 -19.08 48.66
C GLU A 90 40.46 -18.03 48.13
N HIS A 91 40.37 -17.85 46.82
CA HIS A 91 39.37 -16.99 46.19
C HIS A 91 37.93 -17.46 46.45
N ILE A 92 37.66 -18.77 46.30
CA ILE A 92 36.36 -19.37 46.60
C ILE A 92 36.01 -19.24 48.08
N GLU A 93 36.97 -19.41 48.99
CA GLU A 93 36.77 -19.22 50.43
C GLU A 93 36.52 -17.75 50.79
N LYS A 94 37.23 -16.80 50.16
CA LYS A 94 36.99 -15.36 50.31
C LYS A 94 35.58 -14.95 49.84
N GLU A 95 35.11 -15.50 48.72
CA GLU A 95 33.77 -15.22 48.18
C GLU A 95 32.64 -15.84 49.02
N ASN A 96 32.87 -17.04 49.59
CA ASN A 96 31.91 -17.71 50.46
C ASN A 96 31.98 -17.29 51.94
N ARG A 97 32.91 -16.41 52.33
CA ARG A 97 33.02 -15.91 53.71
C ARG A 97 31.92 -14.88 53.99
N PRO A 98 30.91 -15.16 54.82
CA PRO A 98 29.87 -14.17 55.13
C PRO A 98 30.51 -12.98 55.85
N SER A 99 30.32 -11.78 55.30
CA SER A 99 30.89 -10.55 55.86
C SER A 99 30.32 -10.26 57.26
N PRO A 100 31.14 -9.75 58.20
CA PRO A 100 30.69 -9.53 59.59
C PRO A 100 29.57 -8.48 59.71
N SER A 101 29.32 -7.69 58.66
CA SER A 101 28.20 -6.76 58.56
C SER A 101 26.83 -7.45 58.43
N SER A 102 26.78 -8.73 58.01
CA SER A 102 25.52 -9.46 57.83
C SER A 102 24.93 -10.01 59.14
N THR A 103 25.77 -10.26 60.16
CA THR A 103 25.35 -11.06 61.33
C THR A 103 24.52 -10.26 62.33
N VAL A 104 24.87 -8.98 62.54
CA VAL A 104 24.17 -8.08 63.49
C VAL A 104 22.80 -7.64 62.95
N LEU A 105 22.61 -7.62 61.63
CA LEU A 105 21.34 -7.27 60.98
C LEU A 105 20.43 -8.47 60.68
N SER A 106 20.81 -9.69 61.07
CA SER A 106 20.08 -10.93 60.77
C SER A 106 18.61 -10.91 61.24
N GLY A 107 18.26 -10.16 62.29
CA GLY A 107 16.87 -10.02 62.74
C GLY A 107 15.99 -9.08 61.89
N ALA A 108 16.58 -8.01 61.32
CA ALA A 108 15.85 -6.97 60.58
C ALA A 108 15.97 -7.16 59.06
N SER A 109 17.17 -7.48 58.57
CA SER A 109 17.41 -7.81 57.17
C SER A 109 16.63 -9.05 56.72
N ASN A 110 16.49 -10.07 57.57
CA ASN A 110 15.60 -11.20 57.25
C ASN A 110 14.13 -10.78 57.18
N ARG A 111 13.62 -9.86 58.02
CA ARG A 111 12.22 -9.41 57.92
C ARG A 111 11.99 -8.58 56.65
N VAL A 112 12.88 -7.65 56.32
CA VAL A 112 12.79 -6.87 55.08
C VAL A 112 12.92 -7.78 53.85
N SER A 113 13.85 -8.73 53.87
CA SER A 113 14.02 -9.72 52.79
C SER A 113 12.84 -10.70 52.71
N GLN A 114 12.21 -11.09 53.83
CA GLN A 114 11.00 -11.90 53.85
C GLN A 114 9.78 -11.12 53.35
N LEU A 115 9.64 -9.83 53.68
CA LEU A 115 8.60 -8.95 53.14
C LEU A 115 8.79 -8.71 51.63
N ALA A 116 10.01 -8.46 51.18
CA ALA A 116 10.35 -8.35 49.77
C ALA A 116 10.09 -9.67 49.03
N CYS A 117 10.53 -10.81 49.58
CA CYS A 117 10.25 -12.15 49.05
C CYS A 117 8.74 -12.45 49.03
N GLY A 118 8.00 -12.04 50.05
CA GLY A 118 6.54 -12.11 50.13
C GLY A 118 5.89 -11.29 49.02
N LYS A 119 6.31 -10.03 48.82
CA LYS A 119 5.77 -9.16 47.78
C LYS A 119 6.17 -9.61 46.37
N ILE A 120 7.38 -10.12 46.17
CA ILE A 120 7.82 -10.74 44.91
C ILE A 120 6.97 -11.99 44.62
N LYS A 121 6.69 -12.84 45.62
CA LYS A 121 5.79 -14.00 45.46
C LYS A 121 4.35 -13.59 45.16
N GLU A 122 3.84 -12.56 45.83
CA GLU A 122 2.50 -11.99 45.62
C GLU A 122 2.37 -11.40 44.21
N LEU A 123 3.33 -10.57 43.77
CA LEU A 123 3.39 -10.01 42.42
C LEU A 123 3.57 -11.11 41.37
N SER A 124 4.43 -12.11 41.62
CA SER A 124 4.61 -13.27 40.74
C SER A 124 3.37 -14.18 40.70
N LYS A 125 2.52 -14.15 41.73
CA LYS A 125 1.20 -14.78 41.70
C LYS A 125 0.24 -13.91 40.87
N ARG A 126 0.16 -12.61 41.14
CA ARG A 126 -0.68 -11.65 40.40
C ARG A 126 -0.38 -11.63 38.90
N VAL A 127 0.89 -11.72 38.50
CA VAL A 127 1.31 -11.83 37.09
C VAL A 127 0.85 -13.15 36.47
N ARG A 128 0.94 -14.28 37.19
CA ARG A 128 0.40 -15.57 36.71
C ARG A 128 -1.12 -15.55 36.59
N ASP A 129 -1.81 -14.98 37.58
CA ASP A 129 -3.27 -14.86 37.60
C ASP A 129 -3.74 -13.96 36.44
N LEU A 130 -3.13 -12.80 36.23
CA LEU A 130 -3.41 -11.90 35.09
C LEU A 130 -3.06 -12.52 33.73
N THR A 131 -1.99 -13.33 33.65
CA THR A 131 -1.66 -14.07 32.42
C THR A 131 -2.71 -15.13 32.12
N ALA A 132 -3.16 -15.88 33.13
CA ALA A 132 -4.25 -16.86 32.98
C ALA A 132 -5.57 -16.18 32.59
N GLU A 133 -5.86 -15.00 33.16
CA GLU A 133 -7.02 -14.18 32.82
C GLU A 133 -6.95 -13.67 31.37
N MET A 134 -5.79 -13.16 30.92
CA MET A 134 -5.59 -12.79 29.51
C MET A 134 -5.74 -13.98 28.55
N GLU A 135 -5.17 -15.15 28.86
CA GLU A 135 -5.34 -16.36 28.03
C GLU A 135 -6.78 -16.89 28.05
N PHE A 136 -7.50 -16.74 29.15
CA PHE A 136 -8.94 -17.01 29.24
C PHE A 136 -9.75 -16.06 28.34
N TYR A 137 -9.47 -14.75 28.40
CA TYR A 137 -10.14 -13.77 27.53
C TYR A 137 -9.77 -13.93 26.05
N LYS A 138 -8.51 -14.26 25.71
CA LYS A 138 -8.12 -14.65 24.35
C LYS A 138 -8.86 -15.89 23.87
N SER A 139 -8.99 -16.91 24.72
CA SER A 139 -9.74 -18.13 24.40
C SER A 139 -11.23 -17.84 24.20
N LYS A 140 -11.82 -16.96 25.01
CA LYS A 140 -13.21 -16.49 24.88
C LYS A 140 -13.40 -15.65 23.61
N TYR A 141 -12.46 -14.78 23.29
CA TYR A 141 -12.45 -13.96 22.07
C TYR A 141 -12.32 -14.84 20.84
N SER A 142 -11.34 -15.75 20.78
CA SER A 142 -11.20 -16.72 19.68
C SER A 142 -12.42 -17.64 19.54
N GLY A 143 -13.09 -17.98 20.64
CA GLY A 143 -14.38 -18.68 20.62
C GLY A 143 -15.53 -17.84 20.05
N ALA A 144 -15.53 -16.52 20.29
CA ALA A 144 -16.49 -15.59 19.70
C ALA A 144 -16.17 -15.28 18.23
N GLU A 145 -14.90 -15.13 17.86
CA GLU A 145 -14.43 -15.01 16.47
C GLU A 145 -14.81 -16.25 15.65
N ARG A 146 -14.64 -17.46 16.20
CA ARG A 146 -15.10 -18.69 15.53
C ARG A 146 -16.60 -18.67 15.33
N LYS A 147 -17.39 -18.32 16.33
CA LYS A 147 -18.86 -18.18 16.17
C LYS A 147 -19.24 -17.12 15.15
N LEU A 148 -18.54 -15.99 15.11
CA LEU A 148 -18.75 -14.96 14.09
C LEU A 148 -18.34 -15.44 12.70
N ALA A 149 -17.25 -16.20 12.58
CA ALA A 149 -16.82 -16.81 11.33
C ALA A 149 -17.80 -17.91 10.88
N ASP A 150 -18.33 -18.72 11.80
CA ASP A 150 -19.33 -19.75 11.56
C ASP A 150 -20.65 -19.10 11.13
N PHE A 151 -21.16 -18.09 11.83
CA PHE A 151 -22.35 -17.32 11.39
C PHE A 151 -22.11 -16.59 10.06
N THR A 152 -20.91 -16.01 9.83
CA THR A 152 -20.57 -15.39 8.55
C THR A 152 -20.53 -16.43 7.44
N ARG A 153 -20.04 -17.63 7.73
CA ARG A 153 -19.99 -18.77 6.80
C ARG A 153 -21.38 -19.34 6.56
N GLU A 154 -22.25 -19.36 7.56
CA GLU A 154 -23.65 -19.78 7.47
C GLU A 154 -24.46 -18.79 6.63
N ILE A 155 -24.32 -17.47 6.86
CA ILE A 155 -24.85 -16.42 5.99
C ILE A 155 -24.27 -16.52 4.56
N GLN A 156 -22.97 -16.82 4.41
CA GLN A 156 -22.35 -17.07 3.10
C GLN A 156 -22.80 -18.38 2.44
N HIS A 157 -23.26 -19.36 3.21
CA HIS A 157 -23.72 -20.67 2.73
C HIS A 157 -25.21 -20.65 2.38
N GLU A 158 -26.05 -19.98 3.19
CA GLU A 158 -27.42 -19.59 2.83
C GLU A 158 -27.43 -18.74 1.57
N SER A 159 -26.44 -17.84 1.40
CA SER A 159 -26.31 -17.03 0.19
C SER A 159 -25.54 -17.68 -0.97
N ASN A 160 -24.97 -18.90 -0.88
CA ASN A 160 -24.29 -19.54 -2.02
C ASN A 160 -24.67 -20.99 -2.35
N SER A 161 -25.25 -21.78 -1.45
CA SER A 161 -25.26 -23.26 -1.61
C SER A 161 -26.63 -23.93 -1.69
N THR A 162 -27.73 -23.24 -1.40
CA THR A 162 -29.08 -23.80 -1.60
C THR A 162 -30.10 -22.82 -2.20
N THR A 163 -29.77 -21.53 -2.27
CA THR A 163 -30.78 -20.49 -2.52
C THR A 163 -30.58 -19.76 -3.85
N ARG A 164 -29.36 -19.38 -4.25
CA ARG A 164 -29.16 -18.45 -5.40
C ARG A 164 -29.73 -18.90 -6.76
N GLN A 165 -29.60 -20.17 -7.15
CA GLN A 165 -30.13 -20.62 -8.46
C GLN A 165 -31.65 -20.89 -8.45
N GLN A 166 -32.24 -21.18 -7.28
CA GLN A 166 -33.69 -21.33 -7.17
C GLN A 166 -34.37 -19.99 -6.93
N ASP A 167 -33.81 -19.10 -6.11
CA ASP A 167 -34.38 -17.76 -5.89
C ASP A 167 -34.24 -16.84 -7.09
N GLU A 168 -33.19 -16.89 -7.92
CA GLU A 168 -33.20 -16.11 -9.18
C GLU A 168 -34.30 -16.60 -10.14
N LEU A 169 -34.49 -17.92 -10.28
CA LEU A 169 -35.57 -18.48 -11.10
C LEU A 169 -36.96 -18.33 -10.48
N GLU A 170 -37.09 -18.31 -9.15
CA GLU A 170 -38.34 -18.08 -8.43
C GLU A 170 -38.68 -16.59 -8.34
N GLU A 171 -37.70 -15.68 -8.21
CA GLU A 171 -37.89 -14.24 -8.35
C GLU A 171 -38.21 -13.87 -9.79
N GLU A 172 -37.55 -14.45 -10.79
CA GLU A 172 -37.88 -14.21 -12.18
C GLU A 172 -39.29 -14.76 -12.51
N LYS A 173 -39.67 -15.94 -12.00
CA LYS A 173 -41.06 -16.43 -12.10
C LYS A 173 -42.04 -15.55 -11.33
N ARG A 174 -41.73 -15.11 -10.11
CA ARG A 174 -42.57 -14.21 -9.30
C ARG A 174 -42.71 -12.84 -9.97
N ASN A 175 -41.65 -12.28 -10.55
CA ASN A 175 -41.66 -11.01 -11.27
C ASN A 175 -42.44 -11.13 -12.58
N ASN A 176 -42.26 -12.21 -13.35
CA ASN A 176 -43.09 -12.50 -14.53
C ASN A 176 -44.56 -12.76 -14.16
N GLN A 177 -44.83 -13.40 -13.03
CA GLN A 177 -46.19 -13.62 -12.53
C GLN A 177 -46.82 -12.33 -12.01
N ILE A 178 -46.07 -11.49 -11.29
CA ILE A 178 -46.49 -10.15 -10.88
C ILE A 178 -46.75 -9.30 -12.11
N GLN A 179 -45.85 -9.27 -13.10
CA GLN A 179 -46.03 -8.53 -14.33
C GLN A 179 -47.28 -8.99 -15.09
N THR A 180 -47.46 -10.30 -15.33
CA THR A 180 -48.65 -10.80 -16.02
C THR A 180 -49.95 -10.61 -15.22
N LEU A 181 -49.89 -10.61 -13.87
CA LEU A 181 -51.02 -10.23 -13.02
C LEU A 181 -51.30 -8.73 -13.08
N THR A 182 -50.28 -7.88 -13.12
CA THR A 182 -50.41 -6.41 -13.30
C THR A 182 -50.96 -6.07 -14.68
N GLU A 183 -50.50 -6.74 -15.73
CA GLU A 183 -51.04 -6.61 -17.09
C GLU A 183 -52.51 -7.07 -17.17
N LYS A 184 -52.85 -8.21 -16.53
CA LYS A 184 -54.25 -8.67 -16.41
C LYS A 184 -55.12 -7.71 -15.59
N LEU A 185 -54.59 -7.14 -14.50
CA LEU A 185 -55.27 -6.14 -13.68
C LEU A 185 -55.52 -4.87 -14.50
N ASN A 186 -54.52 -4.40 -15.26
CA ASN A 186 -54.64 -3.24 -16.13
C ASN A 186 -55.63 -3.48 -17.27
N ALA A 187 -55.58 -4.66 -17.92
CA ALA A 187 -56.56 -5.04 -18.94
C ALA A 187 -57.98 -5.17 -18.38
N ALA A 188 -58.14 -5.67 -17.16
CA ALA A 188 -59.43 -5.72 -16.46
C ALA A 188 -59.93 -4.32 -16.08
N ASN A 189 -59.05 -3.42 -15.62
CA ASN A 189 -59.37 -2.03 -15.32
C ASN A 189 -59.78 -1.25 -16.58
N ILE A 190 -59.08 -1.44 -17.71
CA ILE A 190 -59.45 -0.85 -19.00
C ILE A 190 -60.84 -1.33 -19.41
N LYS A 191 -61.09 -2.64 -19.40
CA LYS A 191 -62.42 -3.20 -19.68
C LYS A 191 -63.50 -2.72 -18.71
N LEU A 192 -63.18 -2.52 -17.43
CA LEU A 192 -64.11 -1.98 -16.43
C LEU A 192 -64.43 -0.51 -16.73
N CYS A 193 -63.44 0.30 -17.13
CA CYS A 193 -63.65 1.67 -17.61
C CYS A 193 -64.50 1.70 -18.89
N GLU A 194 -64.22 0.84 -19.87
CA GLU A 194 -65.01 0.70 -21.10
C GLU A 194 -66.46 0.30 -20.80
N CYS A 195 -66.69 -0.75 -19.99
CA CYS A 195 -68.02 -1.17 -19.58
C CYS A 195 -68.74 -0.09 -18.74
N ARG A 196 -68.02 0.67 -17.92
CA ARG A 196 -68.60 1.81 -17.17
C ARG A 196 -69.05 2.91 -18.14
N ASN A 197 -68.24 3.24 -19.13
CA ASN A 197 -68.57 4.24 -20.15
C ASN A 197 -69.73 3.77 -21.03
N GLN A 198 -69.75 2.51 -21.46
CA GLN A 198 -70.88 1.90 -22.17
C GLN A 198 -72.16 1.93 -21.33
N CYS A 199 -72.11 1.57 -20.05
CA CYS A 199 -73.24 1.68 -19.14
C CYS A 199 -73.72 3.14 -18.93
N GLN A 200 -72.82 4.12 -18.99
CA GLN A 200 -73.19 5.54 -18.97
C GLN A 200 -73.86 5.96 -20.27
N GLN A 201 -73.32 5.56 -21.43
CA GLN A 201 -73.90 5.82 -22.74
C GLN A 201 -75.29 5.20 -22.86
N LEU A 202 -75.45 3.90 -22.55
CA LEU A 202 -76.74 3.21 -22.54
C LEU A 202 -77.74 3.84 -21.57
N ARG A 203 -77.30 4.43 -20.45
CA ARG A 203 -78.18 5.22 -19.55
C ARG A 203 -78.61 6.56 -20.16
N LEU A 204 -77.76 7.21 -20.95
CA LEU A 204 -78.13 8.42 -21.70
C LEU A 204 -79.07 8.08 -22.86
N ASP A 205 -78.76 7.05 -23.62
CA ASP A 205 -79.59 6.56 -24.73
C ASP A 205 -80.97 6.11 -24.22
N LEU A 206 -81.04 5.41 -23.08
CA LEU A 206 -82.30 5.01 -22.45
C LEU A 206 -83.09 6.22 -21.94
N LYS A 207 -82.45 7.25 -21.37
CA LYS A 207 -83.11 8.52 -21.03
C LYS A 207 -83.61 9.26 -22.28
N MET A 208 -82.86 9.24 -23.37
CA MET A 208 -83.24 9.86 -24.64
C MET A 208 -84.41 9.11 -25.27
N ALA A 209 -84.38 7.78 -25.29
CA ALA A 209 -85.48 6.92 -25.72
C ALA A 209 -86.74 7.14 -24.85
N GLN A 210 -86.60 7.22 -23.52
CA GLN A 210 -87.70 7.59 -22.63
C GLN A 210 -88.26 8.98 -22.97
N LYS A 211 -87.42 9.99 -23.22
CA LYS A 211 -87.88 11.34 -23.61
C LYS A 211 -88.61 11.36 -24.95
N VAL A 212 -88.11 10.62 -25.94
CA VAL A 212 -88.77 10.44 -27.25
C VAL A 212 -90.11 9.73 -27.06
N LEU A 213 -90.14 8.62 -26.32
CA LEU A 213 -91.37 7.89 -25.98
C LEU A 213 -92.37 8.80 -25.25
N SER A 214 -91.96 9.59 -24.25
CA SER A 214 -92.83 10.58 -23.60
C SER A 214 -93.37 11.62 -24.58
N SER A 215 -92.61 12.03 -25.60
CA SER A 215 -93.10 12.97 -26.63
C SER A 215 -94.08 12.34 -27.64
N GLU A 216 -94.03 11.01 -27.80
CA GLU A 216 -95.00 10.19 -28.55
C GLU A 216 -96.19 9.72 -27.67
N VAL A 217 -96.03 9.78 -26.35
CA VAL A 217 -97.01 9.39 -25.35
C VAL A 217 -97.83 10.58 -24.81
N GLY A 218 -97.30 11.79 -24.99
CA GLY A 218 -97.87 13.02 -24.44
C GLY A 218 -97.41 13.28 -23.01
N GLU A 219 -97.30 14.55 -22.64
CA GLU A 219 -96.59 15.00 -21.42
C GLU A 219 -97.21 14.53 -20.09
N ASN A 220 -98.43 13.96 -20.11
CA ASN A 220 -99.22 13.63 -18.92
C ASN A 220 -99.50 12.12 -18.73
N VAL A 221 -98.84 11.22 -19.48
CA VAL A 221 -99.08 9.77 -19.36
C VAL A 221 -97.79 9.02 -18.99
N SER A 222 -97.83 8.31 -17.87
CA SER A 222 -96.70 7.53 -17.36
C SER A 222 -96.53 6.24 -18.16
N ILE A 223 -95.31 5.98 -18.67
CA ILE A 223 -94.98 4.76 -19.42
C ILE A 223 -95.36 3.50 -18.63
N HIS A 224 -95.20 3.52 -17.31
CA HIS A 224 -95.59 2.41 -16.43
C HIS A 224 -97.10 2.11 -16.48
N SER A 225 -97.95 3.15 -16.55
CA SER A 225 -99.42 2.99 -16.59
C SER A 225 -99.96 2.43 -17.91
N ILE A 226 -99.19 2.55 -19.01
CA ILE A 226 -99.54 1.95 -20.30
C ILE A 226 -99.23 0.45 -20.29
N THR A 227 -98.09 0.04 -19.72
CA THR A 227 -97.69 -1.38 -19.62
C THR A 227 -98.59 -2.23 -18.72
N THR A 228 -99.32 -1.64 -17.77
CA THR A 228 -100.20 -2.37 -16.84
C THR A 228 -101.61 -2.64 -17.41
N GLY A 229 -101.79 -2.56 -18.74
CA GLY A 229 -102.86 -3.24 -19.48
C GLY A 229 -104.24 -2.60 -19.54
N ASN A 230 -104.61 -1.72 -18.61
CA ASN A 230 -105.99 -1.20 -18.49
C ASN A 230 -106.20 0.25 -19.00
N SER A 231 -105.41 0.72 -19.97
CA SER A 231 -105.60 2.05 -20.56
C SER A 231 -106.15 2.00 -21.99
N ASN A 232 -107.29 2.66 -22.24
CA ASN A 232 -107.82 2.94 -23.59
C ASN A 232 -107.00 4.01 -24.33
N TRP A 233 -105.70 4.10 -24.01
CA TRP A 233 -104.83 5.17 -24.45
C TRP A 233 -104.27 4.86 -25.85
N ARG A 234 -104.45 5.81 -26.78
CA ARG A 234 -104.09 5.67 -28.19
C ARG A 234 -102.98 6.65 -28.51
N GLY A 235 -101.80 6.16 -28.87
CA GLY A 235 -100.59 6.97 -28.89
C GLY A 235 -100.55 8.08 -29.93
N ARG A 236 -99.72 9.10 -29.70
CA ARG A 236 -99.62 10.27 -30.57
C ARG A 236 -99.31 9.84 -32.01
N ALA A 237 -98.37 8.93 -32.23
CA ALA A 237 -98.13 8.32 -33.54
C ALA A 237 -99.39 7.69 -34.17
N GLN A 238 -100.24 6.99 -33.41
CA GLN A 238 -101.44 6.33 -33.92
C GLN A 238 -102.61 7.30 -34.13
N GLN A 239 -102.67 8.37 -33.33
CA GLN A 239 -103.59 9.49 -33.46
C GLN A 239 -103.18 10.38 -34.65
N ILE A 240 -101.87 10.59 -34.84
CA ILE A 240 -101.25 11.18 -36.02
C ILE A 240 -101.52 10.32 -37.24
N ILE A 241 -101.43 8.99 -37.20
CA ILE A 241 -101.77 8.13 -38.35
C ILE A 241 -103.26 8.26 -38.71
N GLY A 242 -104.16 8.30 -37.73
CA GLY A 242 -105.59 8.54 -37.99
C GLY A 242 -105.87 9.94 -38.56
N LEU A 243 -105.15 10.96 -38.05
CA LEU A 243 -105.20 12.32 -38.58
C LEU A 243 -104.48 12.44 -39.92
N GLN A 244 -103.45 11.65 -40.21
CA GLN A 244 -102.70 11.59 -41.47
C GLN A 244 -103.45 10.79 -42.52
N GLN A 245 -104.28 9.82 -42.17
CA GLN A 245 -105.23 9.22 -43.10
C GLN A 245 -106.27 10.27 -43.50
N LYS A 246 -106.89 10.97 -42.53
CA LYS A 246 -107.79 12.10 -42.82
C LYS A 246 -107.10 13.25 -43.56
N VAL A 247 -105.86 13.59 -43.20
CA VAL A 247 -105.08 14.64 -43.86
C VAL A 247 -104.54 14.16 -45.20
N ALA A 248 -104.29 12.88 -45.45
CA ALA A 248 -103.96 12.35 -46.77
C ALA A 248 -105.21 12.26 -47.67
N GLU A 249 -106.39 12.02 -47.10
CA GLU A 249 -107.68 12.09 -47.77
C GLU A 249 -108.02 13.55 -48.14
N LEU A 250 -107.78 14.50 -47.23
CA LEU A 250 -107.91 15.94 -47.48
C LEU A 250 -106.76 16.50 -48.34
N GLN A 251 -105.55 15.94 -48.28
CA GLN A 251 -104.42 16.32 -49.11
C GLN A 251 -104.49 15.67 -50.48
N ASN A 252 -105.13 14.53 -50.70
CA ASN A 252 -105.43 14.07 -52.06
C ASN A 252 -106.40 15.06 -52.71
N ARG A 253 -107.41 15.53 -51.96
CA ARG A 253 -108.30 16.65 -52.35
C ARG A 253 -107.61 18.03 -52.49
N LEU A 254 -106.35 18.19 -52.07
CA LEU A 254 -105.59 19.46 -52.14
C LEU A 254 -104.33 19.39 -53.03
N LYS A 255 -103.78 18.19 -53.23
CA LYS A 255 -102.66 17.87 -54.14
C LYS A 255 -103.13 17.74 -55.59
N GLU A 256 -104.43 17.56 -55.81
CA GLU A 256 -105.08 17.94 -57.07
C GLU A 256 -104.92 19.44 -57.40
N GLN A 257 -104.42 20.27 -56.48
CA GLN A 257 -104.37 21.73 -56.66
C GLN A 257 -103.03 22.49 -56.48
N SER A 258 -101.96 22.01 -55.80
CA SER A 258 -100.80 22.94 -55.58
C SER A 258 -99.35 22.49 -55.35
N ALA A 259 -98.99 21.31 -54.81
CA ALA A 259 -97.61 21.14 -54.27
C ALA A 259 -96.94 19.77 -54.44
N SER A 260 -95.91 19.68 -55.31
CA SER A 260 -94.91 18.58 -55.31
C SER A 260 -93.44 19.02 -55.37
N THR A 261 -93.14 20.32 -55.48
CA THR A 261 -91.77 20.81 -55.77
C THR A 261 -91.03 21.45 -54.58
N GLU A 262 -91.72 22.13 -53.65
CA GLU A 262 -91.04 22.93 -52.62
C GLU A 262 -90.48 22.10 -51.44
N HIS A 263 -91.12 20.98 -51.09
CA HIS A 263 -90.73 20.15 -49.95
C HIS A 263 -89.41 19.40 -50.17
N GLU A 264 -89.06 19.08 -51.41
CA GLU A 264 -87.83 18.34 -51.72
C GLU A 264 -86.58 19.22 -51.53
N SER A 265 -86.67 20.50 -51.92
CA SER A 265 -85.60 21.49 -51.76
C SER A 265 -85.17 21.68 -50.30
N LYS A 266 -86.13 21.77 -49.36
CA LYS A 266 -85.85 21.92 -47.92
C LYS A 266 -85.22 20.66 -47.30
N ARG A 267 -85.58 19.46 -47.78
CA ARG A 267 -84.97 18.19 -47.34
C ARG A 267 -83.53 18.06 -47.84
N LEU A 268 -83.27 18.40 -49.10
CA LEU A 268 -81.93 18.44 -49.70
C LEU A 268 -81.01 19.45 -48.99
N ALA A 269 -81.53 20.60 -48.56
CA ALA A 269 -80.76 21.58 -47.79
C ALA A 269 -80.35 21.06 -46.40
N SER A 270 -81.28 20.42 -45.67
CA SER A 270 -81.00 19.83 -44.36
C SER A 270 -80.00 18.66 -44.44
N MET A 271 -80.14 17.80 -45.47
CA MET A 271 -79.18 16.72 -45.75
C MET A 271 -77.78 17.26 -46.00
N LYS A 272 -77.63 18.28 -46.87
CA LYS A 272 -76.33 18.93 -47.15
C LYS A 272 -75.70 19.56 -45.91
N GLN A 273 -76.50 20.13 -45.01
CA GLN A 273 -76.00 20.68 -43.75
C GLN A 273 -75.45 19.59 -42.82
N MET A 274 -76.16 18.47 -42.64
CA MET A 274 -75.63 17.34 -41.87
C MET A 274 -74.38 16.71 -42.52
N GLU A 275 -74.30 16.63 -43.85
CA GLU A 275 -73.09 16.15 -44.53
C GLU A 275 -71.90 17.08 -44.32
N LYS A 276 -72.14 18.41 -44.29
CA LYS A 276 -71.11 19.43 -43.99
C LYS A 276 -70.62 19.30 -42.55
N GLU A 277 -71.53 19.24 -41.58
CA GLU A 277 -71.19 19.07 -40.16
C GLU A 277 -70.45 17.74 -39.91
N ARG A 278 -70.85 16.66 -40.59
CA ARG A 278 -70.16 15.36 -40.52
C ARG A 278 -68.74 15.45 -41.08
N ARG A 279 -68.52 16.15 -42.20
CA ARG A 279 -67.16 16.40 -42.73
C ARG A 279 -66.33 17.24 -41.76
N GLU A 280 -66.86 18.37 -41.30
CA GLU A 280 -66.13 19.23 -40.35
C GLU A 280 -65.79 18.50 -39.04
N ALA A 281 -66.63 17.56 -38.58
CA ALA A 281 -66.32 16.70 -37.44
C ALA A 281 -65.20 15.68 -37.75
N GLN A 282 -65.20 15.09 -38.96
CA GLN A 282 -64.10 14.22 -39.39
C GLN A 282 -62.78 15.01 -39.52
N ASP A 283 -62.81 16.19 -40.12
CA ASP A 283 -61.63 17.05 -40.30
C ASP A 283 -61.04 17.49 -38.93
N ARG A 284 -61.90 17.78 -37.94
CA ARG A 284 -61.46 18.08 -36.56
C ARG A 284 -60.74 16.88 -35.93
N VAL A 285 -61.35 15.69 -35.95
CA VAL A 285 -60.74 14.47 -35.38
C VAL A 285 -59.46 14.09 -36.13
N GLU A 286 -59.39 14.28 -37.44
CA GLU A 286 -58.17 14.04 -38.22
C GLU A 286 -57.03 15.00 -37.82
N ASN A 287 -57.35 16.26 -37.53
CA ASN A 287 -56.37 17.24 -37.06
C ASN A 287 -55.92 16.97 -35.61
N GLU A 288 -56.84 16.62 -34.70
CA GLU A 288 -56.51 16.19 -33.33
C GLU A 288 -55.64 14.92 -33.30
N LEU A 289 -55.89 13.97 -34.21
CA LEU A 289 -55.07 12.77 -34.39
C LEU A 289 -53.67 13.12 -34.90
N LYS A 290 -53.55 13.99 -35.91
CA LYS A 290 -52.25 14.48 -36.42
C LYS A 290 -51.46 15.18 -35.32
N GLU A 291 -52.10 16.07 -34.57
CA GLU A 291 -51.44 16.78 -33.47
C GLU A 291 -50.94 15.79 -32.40
N SER A 292 -51.81 14.88 -31.97
CA SER A 292 -51.47 13.82 -30.99
C SER A 292 -50.29 12.98 -31.45
N VAL A 293 -50.23 12.61 -32.73
CA VAL A 293 -49.10 11.87 -33.33
C VAL A 293 -47.81 12.70 -33.27
N THR A 294 -47.85 14.00 -33.62
CA THR A 294 -46.65 14.86 -33.54
C THR A 294 -46.15 15.06 -32.11
N GLN A 295 -47.06 15.19 -31.14
CA GLN A 295 -46.71 15.27 -29.72
C GLN A 295 -46.08 13.96 -29.23
N LEU A 296 -46.62 12.81 -29.64
CA LEU A 296 -46.10 11.48 -29.30
C LEU A 296 -44.67 11.28 -29.84
N ASP A 297 -44.41 11.67 -31.08
CA ASP A 297 -43.07 11.60 -31.68
C ASP A 297 -42.08 12.61 -31.07
N ALA A 298 -42.55 13.80 -30.67
CA ALA A 298 -41.72 14.73 -29.89
C ALA A 298 -41.34 14.15 -28.52
N CYS A 299 -42.27 13.49 -27.84
CA CYS A 299 -42.01 12.78 -26.58
C CYS A 299 -41.06 11.59 -26.74
N LYS A 300 -41.19 10.78 -27.81
CA LYS A 300 -40.21 9.72 -28.15
C LYS A 300 -38.79 10.29 -28.32
N LYS A 301 -38.64 11.39 -29.07
CA LYS A 301 -37.33 12.05 -29.27
C LYS A 301 -36.73 12.55 -27.95
N LYS A 302 -37.54 13.14 -27.07
CA LYS A 302 -37.10 13.54 -25.71
C LYS A 302 -36.68 12.34 -24.86
N LEU A 303 -37.44 11.24 -24.90
CA LEU A 303 -37.12 10.01 -24.18
C LEU A 303 -35.79 9.39 -24.66
N GLU A 304 -35.57 9.33 -25.97
CA GLU A 304 -34.33 8.77 -26.52
C GLU A 304 -33.12 9.65 -26.22
N ALA A 305 -33.25 10.97 -26.30
CA ALA A 305 -32.21 11.90 -25.84
C ALA A 305 -31.88 11.72 -24.34
N ALA A 306 -32.88 11.49 -23.49
CA ALA A 306 -32.68 11.20 -22.07
C ALA A 306 -31.98 9.85 -21.83
N ARG A 307 -32.32 8.79 -22.61
CA ARG A 307 -31.62 7.50 -22.56
C ARG A 307 -30.14 7.62 -22.95
N VAL A 308 -29.84 8.31 -24.05
CA VAL A 308 -28.46 8.54 -24.50
C VAL A 308 -27.69 9.35 -23.46
N ARG A 309 -28.31 10.37 -22.85
CA ARG A 309 -27.72 11.13 -21.74
C ARG A 309 -27.41 10.25 -20.53
N ASN A 310 -28.36 9.43 -20.08
CA ASN A 310 -28.14 8.52 -18.94
C ASN A 310 -27.01 7.53 -19.22
N LYS A 311 -27.01 6.88 -20.39
CA LYS A 311 -25.92 5.98 -20.81
C LYS A 311 -24.56 6.68 -20.84
N THR A 312 -24.51 7.93 -21.29
CA THR A 312 -23.28 8.74 -21.26
C THR A 312 -22.84 9.01 -19.82
N LEU A 313 -23.76 9.44 -18.94
CA LEU A 313 -23.47 9.67 -17.51
C LEU A 313 -23.03 8.40 -16.78
N GLU A 314 -23.63 7.24 -17.08
CA GLU A 314 -23.21 5.92 -16.57
C GLU A 314 -21.76 5.62 -16.96
N THR A 315 -21.39 5.79 -18.24
CA THR A 315 -19.99 5.58 -18.66
C THR A 315 -19.03 6.58 -18.01
N GLN A 316 -19.44 7.84 -17.79
CA GLN A 316 -18.65 8.82 -17.04
C GLN A 316 -18.45 8.41 -15.58
N ILE A 317 -19.50 7.92 -14.91
CA ILE A 317 -19.44 7.41 -13.53
C ILE A 317 -18.49 6.20 -13.44
N ILE A 318 -18.55 5.27 -14.39
CA ILE A 318 -17.64 4.12 -14.46
C ILE A 318 -16.19 4.59 -14.64
N ASN A 319 -15.94 5.51 -15.57
CA ASN A 319 -14.60 6.07 -15.81
C ASN A 319 -14.05 6.82 -14.58
N LEU A 320 -14.90 7.57 -13.87
CA LEU A 320 -14.52 8.25 -12.63
C LEU A 320 -14.22 7.26 -11.49
N LYS A 321 -15.00 6.18 -11.34
CA LYS A 321 -14.71 5.10 -10.39
C LYS A 321 -13.37 4.41 -10.70
N ASN A 322 -13.10 4.10 -11.96
CA ASN A 322 -11.84 3.49 -12.39
C ASN A 322 -10.65 4.42 -12.13
N ARG A 323 -10.80 5.72 -12.40
CA ARG A 323 -9.77 6.74 -12.10
C ARG A 323 -9.55 6.89 -10.59
N LEU A 324 -10.60 6.82 -9.77
CA LEU A 324 -10.50 6.86 -8.31
C LEU A 324 -9.77 5.62 -7.79
N SER A 325 -10.10 4.42 -8.29
CA SER A 325 -9.38 3.19 -7.93
C SER A 325 -7.89 3.32 -8.24
N ALA A 326 -7.52 3.73 -9.46
CA ALA A 326 -6.12 3.90 -9.84
C ALA A 326 -5.37 4.98 -9.04
N MET A 327 -6.08 5.96 -8.45
CA MET A 327 -5.49 6.93 -7.51
C MET A 327 -5.33 6.35 -6.09
N LEU A 328 -6.29 5.54 -5.63
CA LEU A 328 -6.18 4.82 -4.35
C LEU A 328 -5.05 3.79 -4.40
N ASP A 329 -4.93 3.04 -5.50
CA ASP A 329 -3.84 2.11 -5.72
C ASP A 329 -2.50 2.84 -5.64
N LYS A 330 -2.34 3.99 -6.32
CA LYS A 330 -1.13 4.83 -6.21
C LYS A 330 -0.84 5.27 -4.77
N SER A 331 -1.86 5.76 -4.05
CA SER A 331 -1.72 6.13 -2.63
C SER A 331 -1.18 4.95 -1.80
N GLN A 332 -1.68 3.73 -2.02
CA GLN A 332 -1.18 2.54 -1.32
C GLN A 332 0.26 2.19 -1.68
N HIS A 333 0.70 2.41 -2.93
CA HIS A 333 2.09 2.22 -3.33
C HIS A 333 3.00 3.31 -2.73
N ASP A 334 2.52 4.55 -2.66
CA ASP A 334 3.23 5.67 -2.03
C ASP A 334 3.36 5.44 -0.50
N ASP A 335 2.29 4.97 0.16
CA ASP A 335 2.30 4.58 1.58
C ASP A 335 3.29 3.43 1.85
N GLN A 336 3.33 2.42 0.98
CA GLN A 336 4.32 1.32 1.05
C GLN A 336 5.75 1.84 0.85
N LEU A 337 5.97 2.74 -0.11
CA LEU A 337 7.27 3.36 -0.34
C LEU A 337 7.72 4.17 0.88
N ILE A 338 6.84 5.01 1.44
CA ILE A 338 7.09 5.77 2.68
C ILE A 338 7.44 4.82 3.83
N ALA A 339 6.71 3.71 4.01
CA ALA A 339 7.01 2.72 5.04
C ALA A 339 8.41 2.11 4.85
N THR A 340 8.77 1.69 3.63
CA THR A 340 10.11 1.11 3.36
C THR A 340 11.25 2.11 3.56
N LEU A 341 11.07 3.38 3.16
CA LEU A 341 12.06 4.44 3.36
C LEU A 341 12.18 4.81 4.85
N THR A 342 11.08 4.84 5.58
CA THR A 342 11.07 5.07 7.04
C THR A 342 11.79 3.95 7.77
N GLU A 343 11.61 2.68 7.38
CA GLU A 343 12.34 1.56 7.96
C GLU A 343 13.84 1.59 7.62
N GLN A 344 14.21 1.97 6.39
CA GLN A 344 15.61 2.21 6.04
C GLN A 344 16.25 3.32 6.89
N LEU A 345 15.55 4.44 7.11
CA LEU A 345 16.01 5.51 8.00
C LEU A 345 16.20 5.02 9.43
N ASN A 346 15.20 4.33 10.00
CA ASN A 346 15.28 3.75 11.36
C ASN A 346 16.46 2.77 11.50
N LEU A 347 16.75 1.97 10.47
CA LEU A 347 17.91 1.07 10.45
C LEU A 347 19.24 1.83 10.36
N HIS A 348 19.30 2.95 9.62
CA HIS A 348 20.47 3.81 9.55
C HIS A 348 20.70 4.58 10.86
N GLU A 349 19.66 5.12 11.49
CA GLU A 349 19.74 5.74 12.81
C GLU A 349 20.22 4.74 13.86
N LYS A 350 19.66 3.53 13.89
CA LYS A 350 20.10 2.47 14.81
C LYS A 350 21.58 2.12 14.61
N LYS A 351 22.04 1.93 13.37
CA LYS A 351 23.47 1.69 13.08
C LYS A 351 24.35 2.86 13.51
N ARG A 352 23.89 4.09 13.36
CA ARG A 352 24.60 5.29 13.83
C ARG A 352 24.71 5.29 15.35
N MET A 353 23.62 5.01 16.08
CA MET A 353 23.65 4.89 17.54
C MET A 353 24.59 3.77 18.02
N GLU A 354 24.62 2.63 17.34
CA GLU A 354 25.56 1.54 17.62
C GLU A 354 27.03 1.94 17.37
N GLN A 355 27.29 2.73 16.33
CA GLN A 355 28.60 3.31 16.03
C GLN A 355 29.02 4.35 17.09
N ASP A 356 28.12 5.28 17.44
CA ASP A 356 28.37 6.32 18.45
C ASP A 356 28.63 5.68 19.83
N GLU A 357 27.91 4.63 20.21
CA GLU A 357 28.20 3.82 21.41
C GLU A 357 29.59 3.16 21.36
N MET A 358 29.96 2.59 20.22
CA MET A 358 31.26 1.94 20.05
C MET A 358 32.40 2.96 20.15
N GLN A 359 32.25 4.11 19.48
CA GLN A 359 33.19 5.23 19.55
C GLN A 359 33.33 5.76 20.98
N GLN A 360 32.21 5.94 21.70
CA GLN A 360 32.25 6.37 23.10
C GLN A 360 32.97 5.35 24.00
N LYS A 361 32.76 4.04 23.78
CA LYS A 361 33.48 2.97 24.50
C LYS A 361 34.99 3.01 24.18
N THR A 362 35.40 3.29 22.94
CA THR A 362 36.82 3.45 22.60
C THR A 362 37.43 4.74 23.17
N SER A 363 36.72 5.87 23.15
CA SER A 363 37.17 7.13 23.78
C SER A 363 37.41 6.95 25.27
N LYS A 364 36.46 6.32 25.99
CA LYS A 364 36.59 6.02 27.42
C LYS A 364 37.81 5.12 27.74
N LYS A 365 38.15 4.17 26.87
CA LYS A 365 39.38 3.36 27.03
C LYS A 365 40.64 4.18 26.82
N LEU A 366 40.69 4.99 25.75
CA LEU A 366 41.81 5.89 25.47
C LEU A 366 42.00 6.94 26.58
N GLU A 367 40.91 7.45 27.16
CA GLU A 367 40.94 8.34 28.34
C GLU A 367 41.49 7.63 29.59
N GLN A 368 41.14 6.36 29.80
CA GLN A 368 41.70 5.52 30.89
C GLN A 368 43.19 5.23 30.69
N GLU A 369 43.62 4.91 29.46
CA GLU A 369 45.05 4.71 29.12
C GLU A 369 45.83 6.02 29.28
N LEU A 370 45.29 7.14 28.78
CA LEU A 370 45.88 8.47 28.90
C LEU A 370 46.00 8.93 30.37
N THR A 371 45.04 8.58 31.23
CA THR A 371 45.14 8.90 32.66
C THR A 371 46.19 8.04 33.37
N GLN A 372 46.32 6.75 33.02
CA GLN A 372 47.39 5.88 33.54
C GLN A 372 48.79 6.34 33.10
N GLU A 373 48.96 6.76 31.84
CA GLU A 373 50.25 7.29 31.37
C GLU A 373 50.59 8.64 32.03
N LYS A 374 49.58 9.48 32.32
CA LYS A 374 49.79 10.71 33.10
C LYS A 374 50.24 10.41 34.53
N THR A 375 49.67 9.42 35.22
CA THR A 375 50.14 9.06 36.57
C THR A 375 51.54 8.47 36.56
N ARG A 376 51.85 7.56 35.61
CA ARG A 376 53.22 7.02 35.41
C ARG A 376 54.23 8.14 35.14
N THR A 377 53.88 9.11 34.29
CA THR A 377 54.75 10.26 33.98
C THR A 377 54.99 11.12 35.22
N ALA A 378 53.95 11.38 36.03
CA ALA A 378 54.09 12.13 37.28
C ALA A 378 54.95 11.38 38.31
N GLU A 379 54.76 10.07 38.47
CA GLU A 379 55.60 9.20 39.32
C GLU A 379 57.07 9.28 38.89
N LEU A 380 57.37 9.12 37.59
CA LEU A 380 58.72 9.26 37.04
C LEU A 380 59.31 10.66 37.27
N GLN A 381 58.52 11.74 37.15
CA GLN A 381 58.96 13.09 37.49
C GLN A 381 59.30 13.24 38.99
N THR A 382 58.51 12.65 39.89
CA THR A 382 58.84 12.64 41.33
C THR A 382 60.10 11.84 41.64
N LEU A 383 60.32 10.71 40.96
CA LEU A 383 61.55 9.93 41.10
C LEU A 383 62.77 10.68 40.55
N LEU A 384 62.65 11.35 39.41
CA LEU A 384 63.73 12.19 38.86
C LEU A 384 64.08 13.32 39.82
N THR A 385 63.11 14.12 40.28
CA THR A 385 63.36 15.20 41.25
C THR A 385 63.96 14.71 42.57
N GLN A 386 63.57 13.52 43.05
CA GLN A 386 64.24 12.87 44.19
C GLN A 386 65.69 12.50 43.87
N ARG A 387 65.98 11.89 42.71
CA ARG A 387 67.34 11.56 42.29
C ARG A 387 68.21 12.80 42.11
N ASP A 388 67.68 13.85 41.49
CA ASP A 388 68.36 15.14 41.33
C ASP A 388 68.65 15.78 42.69
N SER A 389 67.70 15.74 43.63
CA SER A 389 67.95 16.20 45.00
C SER A 389 69.06 15.41 45.69
N ARG A 390 69.18 14.11 45.40
CA ARG A 390 70.22 13.23 45.94
C ARG A 390 71.58 13.46 45.28
N ILE A 391 71.62 13.70 43.97
CA ILE A 391 72.82 14.11 43.24
C ILE A 391 73.32 15.43 43.83
N ASN A 392 72.47 16.46 43.93
CA ASN A 392 72.80 17.75 44.56
C ASN A 392 73.25 17.63 46.04
N GLN A 393 72.85 16.58 46.78
CA GLN A 393 73.39 16.30 48.13
C GLN A 393 74.79 15.69 48.06
N LEU A 394 75.02 14.73 47.14
CA LEU A 394 76.30 14.05 46.97
C LEU A 394 77.36 14.98 46.38
N GLU A 395 76.98 15.83 45.41
CA GLU A 395 77.85 16.87 44.85
C GLU A 395 78.28 17.88 45.91
N ARG A 396 77.37 18.32 46.79
CA ARG A 396 77.73 19.19 47.93
C ARG A 396 78.67 18.51 48.93
N ARG A 397 78.53 17.20 49.15
CA ARG A 397 79.47 16.43 50.01
C ARG A 397 80.84 16.30 49.35
N LEU A 398 80.89 15.97 48.06
CA LEU A 398 82.12 15.93 47.27
C LEU A 398 82.78 17.31 47.22
N GLN A 399 82.01 18.39 47.15
CA GLN A 399 82.54 19.76 47.24
C GLN A 399 83.12 20.04 48.62
N SER A 400 82.44 19.70 49.72
CA SER A 400 82.99 19.90 51.07
C SER A 400 84.28 19.08 51.30
N GLU A 401 84.28 17.81 50.88
CA GLU A 401 85.43 16.90 50.98
C GLU A 401 86.59 17.35 50.06
N SER A 402 86.28 17.88 48.87
CA SER A 402 87.26 18.50 47.97
C SER A 402 87.82 19.82 48.51
N THR A 403 87.04 20.60 49.27
CA THR A 403 87.56 21.78 49.99
C THR A 403 88.38 21.42 51.23
N GLU A 404 88.08 20.31 51.92
CA GLU A 404 88.93 19.75 52.98
C GLU A 404 90.27 19.26 52.41
N LEU A 405 90.25 18.67 51.20
CA LEU A 405 91.45 18.29 50.44
C LEU A 405 92.18 19.48 49.78
N GLN A 406 91.71 20.72 49.94
CA GLN A 406 92.31 21.91 49.33
C GLN A 406 93.45 22.56 50.16
N TRP A 407 93.98 21.86 51.16
CA TRP A 407 95.21 22.25 51.88
C TRP A 407 96.39 21.29 51.62
N VAL A 408 97.01 21.40 50.43
CA VAL A 408 98.48 21.32 50.19
C VAL A 408 98.77 21.62 48.71
N PRO A 409 99.89 22.27 48.33
CA PRO A 409 99.99 22.95 47.04
C PRO A 409 100.79 22.21 45.95
N HIS A 410 100.34 22.46 44.70
CA HIS A 410 101.13 22.64 43.47
C HIS A 410 101.65 21.43 42.62
N ARG A 411 101.30 21.57 41.32
CA ARG A 411 102.15 21.46 40.09
C ARG A 411 102.39 20.08 39.43
N LEU A 412 102.08 20.09 38.12
CA LEU A 412 102.82 19.45 37.01
C LEU A 412 102.74 17.89 36.94
N ARG A 413 102.87 17.21 35.80
CA ARG A 413 102.83 17.60 34.37
C ARG A 413 102.84 16.33 33.49
N SER A 414 101.92 16.23 32.52
CA SER A 414 102.08 15.58 31.19
C SER A 414 102.19 14.04 31.05
N SER A 415 101.65 13.58 29.91
CA SER A 415 102.24 12.59 28.97
C SER A 415 101.75 11.14 28.97
N GLY A 416 101.22 10.71 27.81
CA GLY A 416 101.08 9.31 27.36
C GLY A 416 99.70 9.00 26.76
N SER A 417 99.45 9.10 25.44
CA SER A 417 99.72 8.06 24.41
C SER A 417 98.90 6.78 24.66
N ARG A 418 97.98 6.27 23.83
CA ARG A 418 97.78 6.18 22.34
C ARG A 418 96.32 5.72 22.04
N GLU A 419 95.77 5.58 20.82
CA GLU A 419 96.15 5.83 19.40
C GLU A 419 94.85 6.28 18.63
N SER A 420 94.91 6.75 17.38
CA SER A 420 94.43 6.14 16.10
C SER A 420 93.15 5.26 16.14
N GLU A 421 92.22 5.28 15.17
CA GLU A 421 92.42 5.41 13.71
C GLU A 421 91.17 5.93 12.95
N SER A 422 91.32 6.16 11.64
CA SER A 422 90.27 6.69 10.75
C SER A 422 89.85 5.70 9.64
N SER A 423 88.68 5.96 9.03
CA SER A 423 88.34 5.69 7.62
C SER A 423 87.65 4.36 7.20
N GLN A 424 86.41 4.55 6.70
CA GLN A 424 85.85 4.07 5.41
C GLN A 424 85.67 2.56 5.05
N ARG A 425 84.47 2.31 4.48
CA ARG A 425 84.13 1.33 3.40
C ARG A 425 84.18 -0.17 3.77
N SER A 426 83.12 -0.98 3.62
CA SER A 426 82.28 -1.17 2.42
C SER A 426 81.27 -2.34 2.62
N SER A 427 80.40 -2.58 1.64
CA SER A 427 79.48 -3.73 1.51
C SER A 427 78.31 -3.77 2.53
N GLY A 428 77.02 -3.78 2.18
CA GLY A 428 76.41 -3.98 0.87
C GLY A 428 75.78 -5.37 0.74
N ARG A 429 74.57 -5.57 1.30
CA ARG A 429 73.64 -6.63 0.87
C ARG A 429 72.19 -6.32 1.30
N ASN A 430 71.38 -6.00 0.28
CA ASN A 430 69.95 -6.20 0.11
C ASN A 430 69.02 -6.19 1.35
N ASN A 431 68.17 -5.15 1.42
CA ASN A 431 66.74 -5.35 1.75
C ASN A 431 65.79 -4.23 1.26
N LYS A 432 66.11 -3.56 0.14
CA LYS A 432 65.19 -2.61 -0.55
C LYS A 432 64.21 -3.27 -1.54
N ALA A 433 64.24 -4.60 -1.70
CA ALA A 433 63.37 -5.32 -2.63
C ALA A 433 61.98 -5.69 -2.05
N VAL A 434 61.85 -5.85 -0.73
CA VAL A 434 60.62 -6.36 -0.11
C VAL A 434 59.47 -5.34 -0.14
N HIS A 435 59.77 -4.05 0.04
CA HIS A 435 58.75 -3.01 0.02
C HIS A 435 58.23 -2.75 -1.41
N SER A 436 59.13 -2.59 -2.39
CA SER A 436 58.70 -2.43 -3.79
C SER A 436 57.91 -3.62 -4.34
N SER A 437 58.16 -4.85 -3.87
CA SER A 437 57.38 -6.03 -4.29
C SER A 437 56.00 -6.09 -3.65
N ASN A 438 55.87 -5.70 -2.37
CA ASN A 438 54.57 -5.62 -1.71
C ASN A 438 53.73 -4.46 -2.24
N ASP A 439 54.34 -3.30 -2.48
CA ASP A 439 53.66 -2.13 -3.06
C ASP A 439 53.20 -2.43 -4.50
N LEU A 440 54.05 -3.05 -5.33
CA LEU A 440 53.63 -3.47 -6.67
C LEU A 440 52.49 -4.50 -6.62
N GLN A 441 52.52 -5.42 -5.66
CA GLN A 441 51.45 -6.41 -5.47
C GLN A 441 50.13 -5.77 -4.98
N THR A 442 50.17 -4.79 -4.08
CA THR A 442 48.96 -4.06 -3.65
C THR A 442 48.39 -3.19 -4.77
N TYR A 443 49.24 -2.51 -5.56
CA TYR A 443 48.80 -1.81 -6.77
C TYR A 443 48.19 -2.76 -7.81
N LEU A 444 48.74 -3.97 -8.01
CA LEU A 444 48.17 -4.98 -8.92
C LEU A 444 46.82 -5.53 -8.42
N VAL A 445 46.65 -5.74 -7.11
CA VAL A 445 45.36 -6.15 -6.52
C VAL A 445 44.32 -5.03 -6.64
N LEU A 446 44.72 -3.78 -6.37
CA LEU A 446 43.84 -2.61 -6.50
C LEU A 446 43.41 -2.40 -7.96
N ASN A 447 44.35 -2.48 -8.92
CA ASN A 447 44.02 -2.38 -10.34
C ASN A 447 43.05 -3.48 -10.79
N LYS A 448 43.22 -4.73 -10.33
CA LYS A 448 42.27 -5.82 -10.62
C LYS A 448 40.88 -5.58 -10.04
N ALA A 449 40.80 -4.98 -8.84
CA ALA A 449 39.52 -4.59 -8.25
C ALA A 449 38.83 -3.48 -9.04
N VAL A 450 39.59 -2.42 -9.41
CA VAL A 450 39.11 -1.31 -10.24
C VAL A 450 38.70 -1.78 -11.65
N GLU A 451 39.43 -2.72 -12.25
CA GLU A 451 39.05 -3.35 -13.53
C GLU A 451 37.75 -4.14 -13.41
N ALA A 452 37.55 -4.90 -12.33
CA ALA A 452 36.30 -5.62 -12.07
C ALA A 452 35.12 -4.67 -11.86
N GLU A 453 35.32 -3.56 -11.14
CA GLU A 453 34.31 -2.50 -11.00
C GLU A 453 34.01 -1.82 -12.33
N ARG A 454 35.03 -1.52 -13.15
CA ARG A 454 34.86 -0.96 -14.50
C ARG A 454 34.06 -1.88 -15.41
N LEU A 455 34.30 -3.19 -15.36
CA LEU A 455 33.54 -4.19 -16.12
C LEU A 455 32.08 -4.24 -15.64
N LYS A 456 31.84 -4.27 -14.33
CA LYS A 456 30.48 -4.25 -13.75
C LYS A 456 29.71 -2.98 -14.09
N LEU A 457 30.37 -1.82 -14.10
CA LEU A 457 29.79 -0.56 -14.55
C LEU A 457 29.50 -0.57 -16.06
N SER A 458 30.37 -1.16 -16.88
CA SER A 458 30.14 -1.32 -18.32
C SER A 458 28.96 -2.25 -18.62
N GLU A 459 28.79 -3.33 -17.85
CA GLU A 459 27.63 -4.23 -17.95
C GLU A 459 26.34 -3.51 -17.54
N LEU A 460 26.37 -2.77 -16.42
CA LEU A 460 25.22 -1.96 -15.98
C LEU A 460 24.84 -0.90 -17.03
N LEU A 461 25.81 -0.24 -17.65
CA LEU A 461 25.59 0.70 -18.76
C LEU A 461 24.99 0.01 -20.01
N ALA A 462 25.43 -1.21 -20.33
CA ALA A 462 24.82 -1.98 -21.42
C ALA A 462 23.36 -2.34 -21.13
N ILE A 463 23.05 -2.76 -19.89
CA ILE A 463 21.68 -3.08 -19.46
C ILE A 463 20.80 -1.83 -19.44
N THR A 464 21.28 -0.69 -18.92
CA THR A 464 20.49 0.55 -18.89
C THR A 464 20.26 1.13 -20.28
N ASN A 465 21.24 1.05 -21.18
CA ASN A 465 21.07 1.42 -22.59
C ASN A 465 20.07 0.50 -23.30
N SER A 466 20.17 -0.83 -23.13
CA SER A 466 19.20 -1.77 -23.70
C SER A 466 17.78 -1.51 -23.19
N ARG A 467 17.63 -1.19 -21.89
CA ARG A 467 16.33 -0.82 -21.31
C ARG A 467 15.83 0.52 -21.85
N LEU A 468 16.71 1.51 -22.05
CA LEU A 468 16.36 2.81 -22.63
C LEU A 468 15.88 2.65 -24.08
N ASP A 469 16.55 1.83 -24.88
CA ASP A 469 16.17 1.56 -26.26
C ASP A 469 14.86 0.75 -26.37
N GLU A 470 14.59 -0.17 -25.43
CA GLU A 470 13.29 -0.84 -25.35
C GLU A 470 12.16 0.15 -24.99
N GLN A 471 12.40 1.09 -24.07
CA GLN A 471 11.42 2.16 -23.76
C GLN A 471 11.21 3.11 -24.95
N ARG A 472 12.27 3.44 -25.70
CA ARG A 472 12.17 4.22 -26.95
C ARG A 472 11.33 3.51 -28.00
N ARG A 473 11.52 2.20 -28.20
CA ARG A 473 10.68 1.40 -29.12
C ARG A 473 9.22 1.42 -28.69
N LYS A 474 8.92 1.13 -27.42
CA LYS A 474 7.54 1.18 -26.88
C LYS A 474 6.89 2.56 -27.03
N ALA A 475 7.66 3.63 -26.87
CA ALA A 475 7.17 5.00 -27.10
C ALA A 475 6.88 5.26 -28.60
N GLN A 476 7.74 4.77 -29.49
CA GLN A 476 7.53 4.85 -30.95
C GLN A 476 6.28 4.05 -31.38
N ASP A 477 6.15 2.80 -30.94
CA ASP A 477 4.98 1.94 -31.25
C ASP A 477 3.67 2.60 -30.79
N ALA A 478 3.67 3.20 -29.59
CA ALA A 478 2.54 3.94 -29.06
C ALA A 478 2.23 5.22 -29.88
N GLN A 479 3.25 5.93 -30.36
CA GLN A 479 3.11 7.10 -31.22
C GLN A 479 2.55 6.72 -32.61
N GLU A 480 3.02 5.62 -33.19
CA GLU A 480 2.51 5.10 -34.46
C GLU A 480 1.05 4.63 -34.35
N SER A 481 0.70 3.96 -33.26
CA SER A 481 -0.68 3.59 -32.94
C SER A 481 -1.58 4.82 -32.73
N LEU A 482 -1.10 5.87 -32.05
CA LEU A 482 -1.85 7.11 -31.89
C LEU A 482 -2.08 7.81 -33.23
N MET A 483 -1.07 7.80 -34.11
CA MET A 483 -1.19 8.38 -35.45
C MET A 483 -2.13 7.58 -36.36
N SER A 484 -2.24 6.25 -36.19
CA SER A 484 -3.18 5.42 -36.93
C SER A 484 -4.64 5.66 -36.49
N GLU A 485 -4.91 5.72 -35.19
CA GLU A 485 -6.24 6.06 -34.66
C GLU A 485 -6.64 7.51 -35.00
N ARG A 486 -5.73 8.49 -34.93
CA ARG A 486 -6.01 9.87 -35.41
C ARG A 486 -6.43 9.90 -36.89
N LYS A 487 -5.75 9.15 -37.77
CA LYS A 487 -6.13 9.02 -39.18
C LYS A 487 -7.50 8.36 -39.36
N LYS A 488 -7.90 7.46 -38.45
CA LYS A 488 -9.21 6.80 -38.44
C LYS A 488 -10.31 7.72 -37.92
N CYS A 489 -10.07 8.49 -36.87
CA CYS A 489 -10.98 9.54 -36.39
C CYS A 489 -11.28 10.56 -37.49
N ALA A 490 -10.25 11.13 -38.14
CA ALA A 490 -10.43 12.09 -39.24
C ALA A 490 -11.26 11.52 -40.41
N ARG A 491 -11.10 10.22 -40.74
CA ARG A 491 -11.95 9.55 -41.76
C ARG A 491 -13.40 9.40 -41.31
N LEU A 492 -13.64 9.16 -40.02
CA LEU A 492 -14.99 9.06 -39.46
C LEU A 492 -15.66 10.44 -39.37
N GLU A 493 -14.94 11.48 -38.96
CA GLU A 493 -15.39 12.88 -38.95
C GLU A 493 -15.84 13.31 -40.36
N VAL A 494 -15.00 13.13 -41.38
CA VAL A 494 -15.36 13.42 -42.79
C VAL A 494 -16.60 12.62 -43.24
N LYS A 495 -16.77 11.38 -42.78
CA LYS A 495 -17.95 10.57 -43.09
C LYS A 495 -19.21 11.09 -42.37
N VAL A 496 -19.09 11.55 -41.12
CA VAL A 496 -20.17 12.18 -40.36
C VAL A 496 -20.60 13.48 -41.02
N SER A 497 -19.66 14.39 -41.32
CA SER A 497 -19.98 15.66 -41.99
C SER A 497 -20.62 15.46 -43.36
N ARG A 498 -20.21 14.43 -44.12
CA ARG A 498 -20.87 14.08 -45.39
C ARG A 498 -22.30 13.58 -45.19
N LEU A 499 -22.54 12.71 -44.20
CA LEU A 499 -23.88 12.23 -43.85
C LEU A 499 -24.77 13.32 -43.24
N GLU A 500 -24.19 14.39 -42.71
CA GLU A 500 -24.92 15.58 -42.25
C GLU A 500 -25.30 16.48 -43.43
N LEU A 501 -24.40 16.68 -44.39
CA LEU A 501 -24.68 17.43 -45.63
C LEU A 501 -25.71 16.72 -46.54
N ASP A 502 -25.75 15.38 -46.53
CA ASP A 502 -26.74 14.61 -47.28
C ASP A 502 -28.17 14.72 -46.68
N LYS A 503 -28.35 15.28 -45.47
CA LYS A 503 -29.67 15.59 -44.87
C LYS A 503 -30.26 16.88 -45.44
N LYS A 504 -30.61 16.89 -46.73
CA LYS A 504 -31.40 17.99 -47.30
C LYS A 504 -32.82 18.04 -46.72
N PRO A 505 -33.35 19.22 -46.34
CA PRO A 505 -34.73 19.36 -45.90
C PRO A 505 -35.68 19.32 -47.11
N LEU A 506 -36.40 18.21 -47.30
CA LEU A 506 -37.59 18.20 -48.14
C LEU A 506 -38.78 18.81 -47.37
N SER A 507 -39.14 20.05 -47.69
CA SER A 507 -40.53 20.44 -48.03
C SER A 507 -40.66 21.95 -48.21
N TYR A 508 -40.80 22.38 -49.48
CA TYR A 508 -41.22 23.73 -49.82
C TYR A 508 -42.74 23.73 -50.08
N ARG A 509 -43.57 24.00 -49.05
CA ARG A 509 -44.87 24.67 -49.23
C ARG A 509 -45.58 25.04 -47.92
N GLN A 510 -46.02 26.30 -47.89
CA GLN A 510 -47.19 26.82 -47.17
C GLN A 510 -47.33 26.48 -45.68
N THR A 511 -47.10 27.49 -44.83
CA THR A 511 -48.22 28.19 -44.16
C THR A 511 -47.74 29.50 -43.54
N LYS A 512 -48.20 30.64 -44.08
CA LYS A 512 -48.05 31.95 -43.44
C LYS A 512 -49.01 32.00 -42.26
N LEU A 513 -48.54 31.66 -41.05
CA LEU A 513 -49.14 32.05 -39.75
C LEU A 513 -48.23 31.67 -38.55
N ALA A 514 -47.40 30.63 -38.67
CA ALA A 514 -46.39 30.26 -37.65
C ALA A 514 -45.10 31.13 -37.68
N GLY A 515 -45.06 32.16 -38.52
CA GLY A 515 -43.81 32.86 -38.88
C GLY A 515 -43.07 33.51 -37.71
N LYS A 516 -43.77 34.14 -36.76
CA LYS A 516 -43.12 34.83 -35.63
C LYS A 516 -42.47 33.90 -34.61
N GLU A 517 -43.04 32.72 -34.40
CA GLU A 517 -42.54 31.78 -33.41
C GLU A 517 -41.37 30.94 -33.97
N LEU A 518 -41.36 30.68 -35.29
CA LEU A 518 -40.15 30.19 -35.96
C LEU A 518 -39.05 31.26 -36.01
N THR A 519 -39.32 32.51 -36.39
CA THR A 519 -38.23 33.52 -36.44
C THR A 519 -37.61 33.79 -35.08
N ILE A 520 -38.39 33.86 -33.98
CA ILE A 520 -37.83 33.99 -32.63
C ILE A 520 -36.96 32.76 -32.28
N ARG A 521 -37.36 31.57 -32.73
CA ARG A 521 -36.60 30.34 -32.47
C ARG A 521 -35.33 30.21 -33.31
N GLU A 522 -35.35 30.73 -34.54
CA GLU A 522 -34.18 30.87 -35.41
C GLU A 522 -33.23 31.95 -34.86
N GLU A 523 -33.73 33.15 -34.53
CA GLU A 523 -32.95 34.22 -33.88
C GLU A 523 -32.31 33.79 -32.55
N VAL A 524 -32.99 32.95 -31.76
CA VAL A 524 -32.43 32.36 -30.54
C VAL A 524 -31.41 31.25 -30.86
N ALA A 525 -31.59 30.49 -31.93
CA ALA A 525 -30.61 29.50 -32.37
C ALA A 525 -29.32 30.17 -32.88
N ASP A 526 -29.44 31.14 -33.78
CA ASP A 526 -28.33 31.96 -34.31
C ASP A 526 -27.55 32.65 -33.16
N LYS A 527 -28.28 33.11 -32.14
CA LYS A 527 -27.67 33.74 -30.96
C LYS A 527 -27.01 32.74 -30.01
N ILE A 528 -27.48 31.49 -29.94
CA ILE A 528 -26.79 30.41 -29.24
C ILE A 528 -25.52 30.03 -30.02
N GLU A 529 -25.59 29.87 -31.33
CA GLU A 529 -24.46 29.55 -32.20
C GLU A 529 -23.36 30.63 -32.10
N LEU A 530 -23.72 31.91 -32.19
CA LEU A 530 -22.78 33.03 -32.00
C LEU A 530 -22.14 33.05 -30.59
N LEU A 531 -22.88 32.66 -29.54
CA LEU A 531 -22.33 32.54 -28.19
C LEU A 531 -21.41 31.32 -28.04
N GLU A 532 -21.72 30.21 -28.72
CA GLU A 532 -20.86 29.02 -28.78
C GLU A 532 -19.55 29.30 -29.55
N GLU A 533 -19.62 30.03 -30.67
CA GLU A 533 -18.45 30.54 -31.39
C GLU A 533 -17.59 31.46 -30.50
N GLN A 534 -18.20 32.43 -29.80
CA GLN A 534 -17.49 33.31 -28.86
C GLN A 534 -16.83 32.52 -27.72
N VAL A 535 -17.51 31.53 -27.14
CA VAL A 535 -16.93 30.64 -26.12
C VAL A 535 -15.80 29.79 -26.70
N CYS A 536 -15.89 29.35 -27.96
CA CYS A 536 -14.84 28.63 -28.66
C CYS A 536 -13.59 29.52 -28.87
N LEU A 537 -13.78 30.74 -29.38
CA LEU A 537 -12.72 31.73 -29.58
C LEU A 537 -12.04 32.13 -28.26
N LEU A 538 -12.81 32.40 -27.20
CA LEU A 538 -12.27 32.71 -25.87
C LEU A 538 -11.50 31.53 -25.27
N ARG A 539 -11.92 30.29 -25.50
CA ARG A 539 -11.16 29.09 -25.09
C ARG A 539 -9.86 28.94 -25.89
N ALA A 540 -9.88 29.22 -27.19
CA ALA A 540 -8.68 29.21 -28.02
C ALA A 540 -7.68 30.29 -27.57
N GLN A 541 -8.13 31.53 -27.36
CA GLN A 541 -7.32 32.63 -26.83
C GLN A 541 -6.76 32.35 -25.44
N LEU A 542 -7.56 31.75 -24.54
CA LEU A 542 -7.07 31.32 -23.23
C LEU A 542 -5.96 30.26 -23.37
N GLN A 543 -6.09 29.35 -24.35
CA GLN A 543 -5.11 28.29 -24.59
C GLN A 543 -3.81 28.84 -25.20
N THR A 544 -3.87 29.78 -26.14
CA THR A 544 -2.66 30.43 -26.69
C THR A 544 -1.94 31.24 -25.62
N VAL A 545 -2.66 32.07 -24.84
CA VAL A 545 -2.06 32.83 -23.73
C VAL A 545 -1.43 31.91 -22.67
N LYS A 546 -2.03 30.74 -22.39
CA LYS A 546 -1.40 29.74 -21.52
C LYS A 546 -0.10 29.19 -22.10
N GLN A 547 -0.07 28.86 -23.40
CA GLN A 547 1.14 28.38 -24.06
C GLN A 547 2.24 29.44 -24.06
N GLU A 548 1.91 30.68 -24.39
CA GLU A 548 2.83 31.83 -24.30
C GLU A 548 3.41 31.98 -22.88
N ARG A 549 2.58 31.86 -21.83
CA ARG A 549 3.06 31.92 -20.43
C ARG A 549 3.90 30.71 -20.01
N GLU A 550 3.64 29.53 -20.55
CA GLU A 550 4.48 28.35 -20.33
C GLU A 550 5.83 28.48 -21.07
N GLU A 551 5.86 29.14 -22.22
CA GLU A 551 7.08 29.44 -22.98
C GLU A 551 7.92 30.55 -22.32
N ASP A 552 7.29 31.65 -21.90
CA ASP A 552 7.88 32.68 -21.02
C ASP A 552 8.59 32.04 -19.82
N LEU A 553 7.87 31.17 -19.09
CA LEU A 553 8.37 30.54 -17.88
C LEU A 553 9.55 29.59 -18.15
N LYS A 554 9.53 28.84 -19.26
CA LYS A 554 10.69 28.04 -19.71
C LYS A 554 11.89 28.94 -20.04
N HIS A 555 11.66 30.09 -20.67
CA HIS A 555 12.72 31.03 -21.02
C HIS A 555 13.34 31.67 -19.77
N TYR A 556 12.53 32.04 -18.77
CA TYR A 556 13.03 32.52 -17.47
C TYR A 556 13.85 31.46 -16.72
N ILE A 557 13.42 30.19 -16.73
CA ILE A 557 14.20 29.08 -16.15
C ILE A 557 15.57 28.97 -16.84
N GLN A 558 15.60 28.97 -18.18
CA GLN A 558 16.85 28.92 -18.94
C GLN A 558 17.76 30.11 -18.65
N LEU A 559 17.22 31.32 -18.51
CA LEU A 559 17.99 32.52 -18.16
C LEU A 559 18.60 32.40 -16.75
N LEU A 560 17.84 31.88 -15.78
CA LEU A 560 18.32 31.62 -14.41
C LEU A 560 19.41 30.53 -14.38
N GLU A 561 19.24 29.44 -15.13
CA GLU A 561 20.25 28.38 -15.25
C GLU A 561 21.55 28.91 -15.91
N GLN A 562 21.45 29.73 -16.94
CA GLN A 562 22.59 30.38 -17.58
C GLN A 562 23.30 31.34 -16.61
N SER A 563 22.55 32.19 -15.89
CA SER A 563 23.09 33.09 -14.86
C SER A 563 23.81 32.31 -13.75
N HIS A 564 23.20 31.24 -13.25
CA HIS A 564 23.81 30.35 -12.25
C HIS A 564 25.09 29.68 -12.78
N LYS A 565 25.10 29.24 -14.05
CA LYS A 565 26.28 28.66 -14.70
C LYS A 565 27.41 29.69 -14.86
N ILE A 566 27.11 30.93 -15.25
CA ILE A 566 28.08 32.02 -15.32
C ILE A 566 28.66 32.29 -13.93
N PHE A 567 27.81 32.44 -12.91
CA PHE A 567 28.24 32.67 -11.53
C PHE A 567 29.16 31.55 -11.00
N LEU A 568 28.81 30.27 -11.23
CA LEU A 568 29.67 29.14 -10.88
C LEU A 568 31.00 29.14 -11.65
N SER A 569 30.99 29.54 -12.92
CA SER A 569 32.20 29.62 -13.75
C SER A 569 33.14 30.72 -13.22
N SER A 570 32.63 31.93 -13.00
CA SER A 570 33.41 33.04 -12.42
C SER A 570 33.89 32.77 -10.99
N ASN A 571 33.11 32.04 -10.18
CA ASN A 571 33.56 31.62 -8.84
C ASN A 571 34.70 30.59 -8.93
N ASN A 572 34.66 29.67 -9.89
CA ASN A 572 35.76 28.74 -10.14
C ASN A 572 37.00 29.42 -10.72
N GLU A 573 36.84 30.38 -11.63
CA GLU A 573 37.92 31.20 -12.18
C GLU A 573 38.60 32.03 -11.08
N ASN A 574 37.81 32.70 -10.22
CA ASN A 574 38.34 33.43 -9.05
C ASN A 574 39.08 32.50 -8.08
N ASN A 575 38.58 31.29 -7.83
CA ASN A 575 39.27 30.31 -7.00
C ASN A 575 40.58 29.82 -7.64
N GLN A 576 40.63 29.67 -8.97
CA GLN A 576 41.85 29.32 -9.69
C GLN A 576 42.86 30.48 -9.70
N GLU A 577 42.44 31.74 -9.88
CA GLU A 577 43.32 32.90 -9.74
C GLU A 577 43.90 33.02 -8.32
N ASN A 578 43.10 32.78 -7.29
CA ASN A 578 43.57 32.81 -5.91
C ASN A 578 44.56 31.67 -5.61
N LEU A 579 44.39 30.49 -6.22
CA LEU A 579 45.34 29.37 -6.15
C LEU A 579 46.63 29.61 -6.94
N LEU A 580 46.64 30.52 -7.93
CA LEU A 580 47.82 30.91 -8.71
C LEU A 580 48.58 32.10 -8.11
N LYS A 581 48.04 32.74 -7.07
CA LYS A 581 48.66 33.86 -6.32
C LYS A 581 49.27 33.41 -4.98
N LEU A 582 49.23 32.11 -4.69
CA LEU A 582 49.82 31.41 -3.54
C LEU A 582 51.00 30.55 -3.99
#